data_AF-A0A7S1NNS5-F1
#
_entry.id   AF-A0A7S1NNS5-F1
#
_cell.length_a   1.000
_cell.length_b   1.000
_cell.length_c   1.000
_cell.angle_alpha   90.00
_cell.angle_beta   90.00
_cell.angle_gamma   90.00
#
_symmetry.space_group_name_H-M   'P 1'
#
loop_
_entity.id
_entity.type
_entity.pdbx_description
1 polymer ?
#
loop_
_entity_poly.entity_id
_entity_poly.type
_entity_poly.pdbx_seq_one_letter_code
_entity_poly.pdbx_strand_id
1 'polypeptide(L)'
;AAVNRTRTPWVIMAGHRPFYIDSTNWDLPDGDQPVAEAMRRSLEDLLYQHRVDLIFGAHHHSYQRSCPVYKGECREAPTGYAGPVVVNLGMGGAGNSRNVHWVRPRIWRF
;
A
#
# COMPACT_ATOMS: atom_id res chain seq x y z
N ALA A 1 -21.80 0.97 0.73
CA ALA A 1 -20.85 1.95 1.30
C ALA A 1 -21.54 3.31 1.45
N ALA A 2 -21.19 4.10 2.48
CA ALA A 2 -21.86 5.36 2.83
C ALA A 2 -21.23 6.63 2.24
N VAL A 3 -20.08 6.53 1.55
CA VAL A 3 -19.34 7.68 1.02
C VAL A 3 -20.01 8.22 -0.25
N ASN A 4 -20.34 9.52 -0.26
CA ASN A 4 -20.82 10.22 -1.45
C ASN A 4 -19.66 10.91 -2.18
N ARG A 5 -19.18 10.29 -3.27
CA ARG A 5 -18.01 10.77 -4.01
C ARG A 5 -18.23 12.02 -4.86
N THR A 6 -19.47 12.49 -5.02
CA THR A 6 -19.70 13.82 -5.63
C THR A 6 -19.42 14.95 -4.65
N ARG A 7 -19.41 14.67 -3.33
CA ARG A 7 -19.08 15.62 -2.27
C ARG A 7 -17.69 15.40 -1.69
N THR A 8 -17.31 14.14 -1.48
CA THR A 8 -16.00 13.72 -0.96
C THR A 8 -15.33 12.82 -2.00
N PRO A 9 -14.71 13.39 -3.05
CA PRO A 9 -14.24 12.61 -4.19
C PRO A 9 -13.07 11.69 -3.84
N TRP A 10 -12.23 12.10 -2.89
CA TRP A 10 -11.08 11.36 -2.41
C TRP A 10 -11.45 10.43 -1.26
N VAL A 11 -11.19 9.14 -1.44
CA VAL A 11 -11.33 8.10 -0.41
C VAL A 11 -9.96 7.56 -0.09
N ILE A 12 -9.57 7.69 1.17
CA ILE A 12 -8.24 7.33 1.66
C ILE A 12 -8.43 6.30 2.76
N MET A 13 -7.67 5.22 2.69
CA MET A 13 -7.50 4.27 3.79
C MET A 13 -6.15 4.54 4.44
N ALA A 14 -6.10 4.52 5.77
CA ALA A 14 -4.86 4.66 6.52
C ALA A 14 -4.78 3.56 7.58
N GLY A 15 -3.60 2.97 7.72
CA GLY A 15 -3.30 1.96 8.74
C GLY A 15 -1.85 2.09 9.21
N HIS A 16 -1.55 1.53 10.39
CA HIS A 16 -0.19 1.58 10.92
C HIS A 16 0.76 0.65 10.15
N ARG A 17 0.40 -0.63 9.99
CA ARG A 17 1.22 -1.60 9.24
C ARG A 17 1.05 -1.39 7.73
N PRO A 18 2.08 -1.64 6.91
CA PRO A 18 2.03 -1.30 5.49
C PRO A 18 1.16 -2.29 4.72
N PHE A 19 0.33 -1.78 3.80
CA PHE A 19 -0.56 -2.60 2.97
C PHE A 19 0.19 -3.34 1.85
N TYR A 20 1.15 -2.65 1.25
CA TYR A 20 2.22 -3.19 0.43
C TYR A 20 3.52 -2.60 0.97
N ILE A 21 4.60 -3.39 1.00
CA ILE A 21 5.94 -2.89 1.35
C ILE A 21 7.03 -3.66 0.62
N ASP A 22 8.08 -2.96 0.17
CA ASP A 22 9.38 -3.57 -0.10
C ASP A 22 10.08 -3.84 1.22
N SER A 23 10.01 -5.09 1.68
CA SER A 23 10.67 -5.57 2.88
C SER A 23 11.13 -7.02 2.73
N THR A 24 12.33 -7.36 3.20
CA THR A 24 12.82 -8.74 3.28
C THR A 24 12.41 -9.45 4.57
N ASN A 25 11.62 -8.80 5.44
CA ASN A 25 11.14 -9.38 6.69
C ASN A 25 9.92 -10.29 6.44
N TRP A 26 10.18 -11.59 6.49
CA TRP A 26 9.19 -12.67 6.34
C TRP A 26 8.93 -13.44 7.64
N ASP A 27 9.36 -12.90 8.78
CA ASP A 27 9.22 -13.58 10.07
C ASP A 27 7.74 -13.82 10.40
N LEU A 28 7.38 -15.05 10.75
CA LEU A 28 6.01 -15.38 11.11
C LEU A 28 5.77 -15.19 12.62
N PRO A 29 4.57 -14.74 13.04
CA PRO A 29 3.44 -14.31 12.20
C PRO A 29 3.45 -12.81 11.88
N ASP A 30 4.34 -12.04 12.50
CA ASP A 30 4.23 -10.58 12.64
C ASP A 30 5.19 -9.75 11.77
N GLY A 31 5.97 -10.41 10.91
CA GLY A 31 6.84 -9.76 9.95
C GLY A 31 6.07 -8.91 8.95
N ASP A 32 6.78 -7.98 8.32
CA ASP A 32 6.19 -7.01 7.39
C ASP A 32 5.40 -7.68 6.26
N GLN A 33 5.96 -8.72 5.65
CA GLN A 33 5.34 -9.41 4.51
C GLN A 33 4.11 -10.24 4.90
N PRO A 34 4.17 -11.14 5.91
CA PRO A 34 2.99 -11.89 6.36
C PRO A 34 1.80 -11.01 6.75
N VAL A 35 2.04 -9.91 7.45
CA VAL A 35 0.97 -8.99 7.85
C VAL A 35 0.39 -8.24 6.64
N ALA A 36 1.25 -7.74 5.75
CA ALA A 36 0.81 -7.12 4.50
C ALA A 36 -0.01 -8.09 3.64
N GLU A 37 0.39 -9.36 3.55
CA GLU A 37 -0.36 -10.40 2.85
C GLU A 37 -1.73 -10.67 3.47
N ALA A 38 -1.81 -10.82 4.79
CA ALA A 38 -3.07 -11.04 5.49
C ALA A 38 -4.06 -9.88 5.28
N MET A 39 -3.57 -8.64 5.33
CA MET A 39 -4.38 -7.45 5.04
C MET A 39 -4.87 -7.44 3.59
N ARG A 40 -4.00 -7.73 2.61
CA ARG A 40 -4.39 -7.76 1.20
C ARG A 40 -5.41 -8.86 0.90
N ARG A 41 -5.23 -10.06 1.45
CA ARG A 41 -6.22 -11.16 1.32
C ARG A 41 -7.60 -10.77 1.84
N SER A 42 -7.66 -9.92 2.86
CA SER A 42 -8.93 -9.57 3.52
C SER A 42 -9.59 -8.32 2.93
N LEU A 43 -8.78 -7.34 2.47
CA LEU A 43 -9.26 -5.99 2.19
C LEU A 43 -9.03 -5.53 0.75
N GLU A 44 -8.10 -6.11 0.00
CA GLU A 44 -7.69 -5.56 -1.30
C GLU A 44 -8.85 -5.46 -2.30
N ASP A 45 -9.66 -6.51 -2.39
CA ASP A 45 -10.80 -6.55 -3.30
C ASP A 45 -11.87 -5.53 -2.91
N LEU A 46 -12.12 -5.36 -1.61
CA LEU A 46 -13.05 -4.37 -1.08
C LEU A 46 -12.59 -2.94 -1.39
N LEU A 47 -11.31 -2.64 -1.14
CA LEU A 47 -10.74 -1.30 -1.38
C LEU A 47 -10.72 -0.97 -2.87
N TYR A 48 -10.40 -1.95 -3.72
CA TYR A 48 -10.45 -1.80 -5.18
C TYR A 48 -11.88 -1.59 -5.69
N GLN A 49 -12.85 -2.41 -5.22
CA GLN A 49 -14.27 -2.30 -5.58
C GLN A 49 -14.85 -0.92 -5.22
N HIS A 50 -14.45 -0.36 -4.07
CA HIS A 50 -14.85 0.98 -3.65
C HIS A 50 -13.98 2.11 -4.19
N ARG A 51 -13.04 1.76 -5.08
CA ARG A 51 -12.16 2.67 -5.80
C ARG A 51 -11.33 3.58 -4.89
N VAL A 52 -10.82 3.05 -3.78
CA VAL A 52 -9.96 3.82 -2.85
C VAL A 52 -8.79 4.42 -3.62
N ASP A 53 -8.52 5.70 -3.42
CA ASP A 53 -7.53 6.43 -4.22
C ASP A 53 -6.12 6.27 -3.64
N LEU A 54 -6.01 6.35 -2.31
CA LEU A 54 -4.75 6.25 -1.58
C LEU A 54 -4.87 5.30 -0.40
N ILE A 55 -3.80 4.54 -0.17
CA ILE A 55 -3.62 3.71 1.02
C ILE A 55 -2.34 4.17 1.72
N PHE A 56 -2.48 4.73 2.92
CA PHE A 56 -1.34 5.10 3.76
C PHE A 56 -0.97 3.99 4.73
N GLY A 57 0.30 3.63 4.72
CA GLY A 57 0.95 2.74 5.69
C GLY A 57 2.08 3.43 6.43
N ALA A 58 2.54 2.82 7.53
CA ALA A 58 3.71 3.22 8.28
C ALA A 58 4.45 1.96 8.76
N HIS A 59 4.91 1.94 10.02
CA HIS A 59 5.63 0.83 10.67
C HIS A 59 7.03 0.57 10.10
N HIS A 60 7.15 0.34 8.79
CA HIS A 60 8.45 0.28 8.12
C HIS A 60 9.00 1.70 7.98
N HIS A 61 10.12 2.00 8.64
CA HIS A 61 10.70 3.35 8.72
C HIS A 61 11.43 3.72 7.42
N SER A 62 10.66 3.92 6.37
CA SER A 62 11.13 4.33 5.05
C SER A 62 10.02 5.04 4.29
N TYR A 63 10.38 5.87 3.31
CA TYR A 63 9.44 6.31 2.29
C TYR A 63 9.35 5.29 1.16
N GLN A 64 8.14 4.84 0.82
CA GLN A 64 7.89 4.05 -0.38
C GLN A 64 6.56 4.47 -1.00
N ARG A 65 6.51 4.52 -2.34
CA ARG A 65 5.30 4.87 -3.08
C ARG A 65 5.14 3.92 -4.25
N SER A 66 3.94 3.36 -4.40
CA SER A 66 3.66 2.44 -5.49
C SER A 66 3.17 3.16 -6.74
N CYS A 67 3.21 2.47 -7.88
CA CYS A 67 2.24 2.71 -8.97
C CYS A 67 0.80 2.45 -8.48
N PRO A 68 -0.25 2.84 -9.24
CA PRO A 68 -1.59 2.30 -9.00
C PRO A 68 -1.52 0.78 -9.04
N VAL A 69 -1.87 0.11 -7.95
CA VAL A 69 -1.58 -1.32 -7.76
C VAL A 69 -2.84 -2.11 -7.44
N TYR A 70 -2.95 -3.29 -8.04
CA TYR A 70 -3.97 -4.27 -7.67
C TYR A 70 -3.47 -5.68 -7.97
N LYS A 71 -3.58 -6.58 -6.99
CA LYS A 71 -3.08 -7.96 -7.01
C LYS A 71 -1.58 -8.05 -7.30
N GLY A 72 -0.82 -7.10 -6.77
CA GLY A 72 0.65 -7.06 -6.86
C GLY A 72 1.18 -6.53 -8.19
N GLU A 73 0.29 -6.07 -9.07
CA GLU A 73 0.65 -5.57 -10.40
C GLU A 73 0.32 -4.09 -10.53
N CYS A 74 1.23 -3.34 -11.17
CA CYS A 74 0.88 -2.00 -11.64
C CYS A 74 -0.24 -2.08 -12.66
N ARG A 75 -1.27 -1.26 -12.46
CA ARG A 75 -2.39 -1.08 -13.36
C ARG A 75 -2.31 0.28 -14.03
N GLU A 76 -2.77 0.32 -15.27
CA GLU A 76 -2.88 1.54 -16.05
C GLU A 76 -4.34 1.69 -16.50
N ALA A 77 -4.85 2.92 -16.40
CA ALA A 77 -6.15 3.28 -16.94
C ALA A 77 -5.98 4.65 -17.60
N PRO A 78 -5.96 4.72 -18.95
CA PRO A 78 -5.80 5.99 -19.67
C PRO A 78 -6.87 7.02 -19.28
N THR A 79 -8.06 6.52 -18.93
CA THR A 79 -9.12 7.30 -18.30
C THR A 79 -9.71 6.50 -17.14
N GLY A 80 -9.99 7.17 -16.02
CA GLY A 80 -10.65 6.54 -14.88
C GLY A 80 -9.69 6.00 -13.82
N TYR A 81 -10.08 4.90 -13.17
CA TYR A 81 -9.43 4.37 -11.97
C TYR A 81 -8.64 3.11 -12.30
N ALA A 82 -7.33 3.13 -12.00
CA ALA A 82 -6.44 1.98 -12.19
C ALA A 82 -6.29 1.12 -10.92
N GLY A 83 -6.46 1.71 -9.74
CA GLY A 83 -6.19 1.09 -8.45
C GLY A 83 -5.74 2.14 -7.43
N PRO A 84 -5.67 1.80 -6.13
CA PRO A 84 -5.10 2.69 -5.14
C PRO A 84 -3.60 2.87 -5.38
N VAL A 85 -3.08 4.05 -5.05
CA VAL A 85 -1.64 4.23 -4.84
C VAL A 85 -1.35 3.99 -3.35
N VAL A 86 -0.40 3.10 -3.07
CA VAL A 86 0.02 2.78 -1.71
C VAL A 86 1.24 3.64 -1.39
N VAL A 87 1.19 4.31 -0.24
CA VAL A 87 2.30 5.14 0.24
C VAL A 87 2.64 4.73 1.66
N ASN A 88 3.87 4.31 1.87
CA ASN A 88 4.43 4.07 3.19
C ASN A 88 5.19 5.31 3.67
N LEU A 89 4.82 5.81 4.85
CA LEU A 89 5.31 7.06 5.44
C LEU A 89 5.81 6.83 6.89
N GLY A 90 6.54 5.74 7.15
CA GLY A 90 6.95 5.35 8.51
C GLY A 90 8.16 6.11 9.08
N MET A 91 8.78 7.02 8.33
CA MET A 91 10.04 7.70 8.67
C MET A 91 9.84 9.00 9.49
N GLY A 92 8.98 8.98 10.51
CA GLY A 92 8.63 10.17 11.29
C GLY A 92 9.69 10.64 12.30
N GLY A 93 10.82 9.92 12.46
CA GLY A 93 11.89 10.28 13.39
C GLY A 93 12.63 9.10 14.03
N ALA A 94 12.09 7.88 13.92
CA ALA A 94 12.77 6.65 14.34
C ALA A 94 13.83 6.20 13.31
N GLY A 95 14.74 5.32 13.73
CA GLY A 95 15.82 4.82 12.86
C GLY A 95 15.30 4.06 11.64
N ASN A 96 15.94 4.28 10.48
CA ASN A 96 15.50 3.69 9.21
C ASN A 96 15.51 2.17 9.22
N SER A 97 14.47 1.58 8.64
CA SER A 97 14.41 0.14 8.36
C SER A 97 15.39 -0.21 7.23
N ARG A 98 16.18 -1.27 7.43
CA ARG A 98 17.28 -1.67 6.52
C ARG A 98 16.96 -2.93 5.70
N ASN A 99 15.89 -3.63 6.07
CA ASN A 99 15.42 -4.87 5.48
C ASN A 99 14.64 -4.61 4.18
N VAL A 100 15.26 -4.01 3.17
CA VAL A 100 14.67 -3.77 1.84
C VAL A 100 15.35 -4.65 0.78
N HIS A 101 14.65 -5.00 -0.30
CA HIS A 101 15.28 -5.78 -1.38
C HIS A 101 16.32 -4.93 -2.13
N TRP A 102 17.41 -5.57 -2.56
CA TRP A 102 18.46 -4.89 -3.33
C TRP A 102 17.95 -4.43 -4.71
N VAL A 103 17.16 -5.28 -5.39
CA VAL A 103 16.44 -4.92 -6.61
C VAL A 103 15.02 -4.56 -6.25
N ARG A 104 14.62 -3.30 -6.49
CA ARG A 104 13.26 -2.85 -6.19
C ARG A 104 12.22 -3.58 -7.06
N PRO A 105 11.18 -4.17 -6.44
CA PRO A 105 10.04 -4.72 -7.15
C PRO A 105 9.37 -3.68 -8.07
N ARG A 106 8.72 -4.14 -9.14
CA ARG A 106 8.15 -3.27 -10.19
C ARG A 106 7.22 -2.20 -9.62
N ILE A 107 6.43 -2.55 -8.61
CA ILE A 107 5.45 -1.63 -8.03
C ILE A 107 6.07 -0.41 -7.36
N TRP A 108 7.36 -0.45 -6.97
CA TRP A 108 8.06 0.60 -6.21
C TRP A 108 9.04 1.45 -7.01
N ARG A 109 8.99 1.39 -8.35
CA ARG A 109 9.99 2.03 -9.23
C ARG A 109 9.70 3.51 -9.59
N PHE A 110 8.82 4.20 -8.84
CA PHE A 110 8.30 5.54 -9.16
C PHE A 110 8.47 6.55 -8.03
#